data_AF-D7DX70-F1
#
_entry.id   AF-D7DX70-F1
#
_cell.length_a   1.000
_cell.length_b   1.000
_cell.length_c   1.000
_cell.angle_alpha   90.00
_cell.angle_beta   90.00
_cell.angle_gamma   90.00
#
_symmetry.space_group_name_H-M   'P 1'
#
loop_
_entity.id
_entity.type
_entity.pdbx_description
1 polymer ?
#
loop_
_entity_poly.entity_id
_entity_poly.type
_entity_poly.pdbx_seq_one_letter_code
_entity_poly.pdbx_strand_id
1 'polypeptide(L)'
;MKIQLYLGALFSRIQGRHWWIGILLWFALVAPAQASVILRVAIERGVNQVKVGASTTATVKDSAGRSLGQLPGMSAYAAQAVPGGVALDKWQSSLFWIEPTGKGFVYIGDRWFRGRTLVIPTEKGLTAVNWVDLEEYLYSVIGGEMNSSWPQEALKAQAIAARTYALYEREKQRNNPIFDLGDSPDRWQIYKGVSSESRNTYAAVDHTVGKVLTYNNKIILSVFHACSGGHTENVEDVWGNTLPYLRAVQDFDQNVKECNWVKTFSPGEISSRISGIGNIKDMIAESFSPFRSVKTLKIVGAQGTKVLQGEEVRTALKLKSTRFSVSKDANGNFILQGLGFGHGLGMSQWGAYNLAQRGVNYLQILGHYYKGVALTPIQAK
;
A
#
# COMPACT_ATOMS: atom_id res chain seq x y z
N MET A 1 33.76 35.70 14.44
CA MET A 1 34.74 35.67 13.33
C MET A 1 33.98 35.25 12.07
N LYS A 2 33.71 36.21 11.16
CA LYS A 2 33.01 35.95 9.89
C LYS A 2 34.00 35.31 8.92
N ILE A 3 33.64 34.19 8.30
CA ILE A 3 34.40 33.60 7.20
C ILE A 3 33.60 33.83 5.92
N GLN A 4 34.00 34.85 5.16
CA GLN A 4 33.65 35.04 3.76
C GLN A 4 34.45 34.04 2.92
N LEU A 5 33.78 33.18 2.16
CA LEU A 5 34.40 32.39 1.11
C LEU A 5 34.40 33.22 -0.19
N TYR A 6 35.60 33.63 -0.60
CA TYR A 6 35.85 34.26 -1.89
C TYR A 6 35.67 33.23 -3.01
N LEU A 7 34.66 33.45 -3.88
CA LEU A 7 34.68 32.97 -5.25
C LEU A 7 35.65 33.85 -6.04
N GLY A 8 36.70 33.26 -6.62
CA GLY A 8 37.55 33.98 -7.57
C GLY A 8 38.83 33.24 -7.91
N ALA A 9 38.92 32.83 -9.18
CA ALA A 9 40.15 32.44 -9.88
C ALA A 9 40.79 31.10 -9.49
N LEU A 10 40.27 30.02 -10.07
CA LEU A 10 41.11 28.86 -10.41
C LEU A 10 40.79 28.31 -11.80
N PHE A 11 40.66 29.18 -12.80
CA PHE A 11 40.64 28.75 -14.22
C PHE A 11 41.35 29.79 -15.10
N SER A 12 42.66 29.64 -15.25
CA SER A 12 43.38 30.27 -16.37
C SER A 12 44.50 29.41 -16.96
N ARG A 13 44.50 28.09 -16.73
CA ARG A 13 45.49 27.19 -17.38
C ARG A 13 44.92 25.79 -17.65
N ILE A 14 43.90 25.70 -18.50
CA ILE A 14 43.65 24.48 -19.29
C ILE A 14 43.32 24.92 -20.71
N GLN A 15 44.35 25.33 -21.46
CA GLN A 15 44.29 25.33 -22.92
C GLN A 15 44.74 23.95 -23.39
N GLY A 16 43.79 23.10 -23.77
CA GLY A 16 44.06 21.75 -24.26
C GLY A 16 42.81 21.13 -24.84
N ARG A 17 42.99 20.30 -25.88
CA ARG A 17 42.01 19.73 -26.84
C ARG A 17 40.92 18.81 -26.25
N HIS A 18 40.61 18.96 -24.96
CA HIS A 18 39.77 18.07 -24.15
C HIS A 18 38.85 18.80 -23.15
N TRP A 19 38.52 20.09 -23.36
CA TRP A 19 37.57 20.85 -22.51
C TRP A 19 36.28 20.04 -22.22
N TRP A 20 35.75 19.35 -23.23
CA TRP A 20 34.54 18.52 -23.13
C TRP A 20 34.64 17.36 -22.12
N ILE A 21 35.85 16.85 -21.81
CA ILE A 21 36.05 15.80 -20.79
C ILE A 21 35.82 16.35 -19.37
N GLY A 22 36.14 17.63 -19.12
CA GLY A 22 35.85 18.29 -17.85
C GLY A 22 34.35 18.51 -17.62
N ILE A 23 33.58 18.74 -18.69
CA ILE A 23 32.10 18.87 -18.63
C ILE A 23 31.44 17.51 -18.38
N LEU A 24 31.93 16.43 -19.03
CA LEU A 24 31.43 15.06 -18.80
C LEU A 24 31.73 14.55 -17.38
N LEU A 25 32.91 14.87 -16.83
CA LEU A 25 33.23 14.59 -15.43
C LEU A 25 32.36 15.37 -14.44
N TRP A 26 31.96 16.60 -14.79
CA TRP A 26 31.05 17.40 -13.96
C TRP A 26 29.61 16.88 -13.99
N PHE A 27 29.11 16.41 -15.14
CA PHE A 27 27.80 15.74 -15.22
C PHE A 27 27.78 14.39 -14.50
N ALA A 28 28.91 13.66 -14.46
CA ALA A 28 29.03 12.41 -13.70
C ALA A 28 29.10 12.61 -12.17
N LEU A 29 29.52 13.79 -11.69
CA LEU A 29 29.65 14.12 -10.26
C LEU A 29 28.39 14.78 -9.64
N VAL A 30 27.37 15.11 -10.45
CA VAL A 30 26.10 15.73 -9.98
C VAL A 30 24.89 14.83 -10.27
N ALA A 31 25.09 13.55 -10.59
CA ALA A 31 24.01 12.59 -10.38
C ALA A 31 23.82 12.49 -8.86
N PRO A 32 22.70 12.95 -8.28
CA PRO A 32 22.43 12.61 -6.89
C PRO A 32 22.42 11.09 -6.86
N ALA A 33 23.35 10.48 -6.14
CA ALA A 33 23.20 9.11 -5.72
C ALA A 33 21.86 9.09 -4.99
N GLN A 34 20.79 8.65 -5.65
CA GLN A 34 19.48 8.54 -5.01
C GLN A 34 19.71 7.58 -3.85
N ALA A 35 19.68 8.10 -2.63
CA ALA A 35 19.79 7.25 -1.47
C ALA A 35 18.60 6.28 -1.54
N SER A 36 18.91 4.99 -1.59
CA SER A 36 17.89 3.93 -1.53
C SER A 36 17.05 4.14 -0.27
N VAL A 37 15.75 4.26 -0.45
CA VAL A 37 14.81 4.38 0.66
C VAL A 37 14.39 2.97 1.06
N ILE A 38 14.86 2.48 2.19
CA ILE A 38 14.45 1.16 2.68
C ILE A 38 13.09 1.25 3.36
N LEU A 39 12.20 0.31 3.02
CA LEU A 39 10.94 0.03 3.70
C LEU A 39 11.04 -1.24 4.55
N ARG A 40 10.41 -1.19 5.72
CA ARG A 40 10.27 -2.32 6.65
C ARG A 40 8.82 -2.81 6.63
N VAL A 41 8.55 -3.91 5.94
CA VAL A 41 7.19 -4.43 5.74
C VAL A 41 6.98 -5.67 6.60
N ALA A 42 6.07 -5.63 7.56
CA ALA A 42 5.70 -6.80 8.35
C ALA A 42 4.88 -7.78 7.51
N ILE A 43 5.40 -8.99 7.30
CA ILE A 43 4.75 -10.05 6.51
C ILE A 43 4.00 -11.02 7.42
N GLU A 44 4.62 -11.42 8.54
CA GLU A 44 4.01 -12.27 9.56
C GLU A 44 4.07 -11.53 10.90
N ARG A 45 3.01 -11.59 11.70
CA ARG A 45 2.90 -10.83 12.96
C ARG A 45 2.26 -11.66 14.07
N GLY A 46 2.96 -11.76 15.19
CA GLY A 46 2.46 -12.45 16.39
C GLY A 46 2.28 -13.95 16.20
N VAL A 47 3.19 -14.58 15.45
CA VAL A 47 3.14 -16.03 15.17
C VAL A 47 4.13 -16.78 16.06
N ASN A 48 3.80 -18.01 16.47
CA ASN A 48 4.72 -18.81 17.29
C ASN A 48 5.96 -19.29 16.49
N GLN A 49 5.78 -19.48 15.19
CA GLN A 49 6.81 -19.94 14.27
C GLN A 49 6.58 -19.32 12.89
N VAL A 50 7.66 -19.06 12.16
CA VAL A 50 7.62 -18.60 10.76
C VAL A 50 8.70 -19.30 9.95
N LYS A 51 8.36 -19.74 8.73
CA LYS A 51 9.35 -20.28 7.80
C LYS A 51 10.11 -19.14 7.14
N VAL A 52 11.43 -19.24 7.13
CA VAL A 52 12.32 -18.26 6.51
C VAL A 52 13.44 -18.93 5.74
N GLY A 53 13.91 -18.30 4.67
CA GLY A 53 14.94 -18.87 3.81
C GLY A 53 15.37 -17.91 2.72
N ALA A 54 16.07 -18.42 1.72
CA ALA A 54 16.52 -17.63 0.58
C ALA A 54 16.64 -18.48 -0.69
N SER A 55 16.56 -17.83 -1.86
CA SER A 55 16.67 -18.52 -3.15
C SER A 55 18.13 -18.81 -3.52
N THR A 56 19.05 -18.02 -3.00
CA THR A 56 20.50 -18.25 -3.00
C THR A 56 20.97 -18.58 -1.59
N THR A 57 22.23 -18.98 -1.43
CA THR A 57 22.84 -19.08 -0.09
C THR A 57 22.64 -17.78 0.66
N ALA A 58 22.18 -17.84 1.91
CA ALA A 58 21.95 -16.66 2.73
C ALA A 58 22.86 -16.63 3.94
N THR A 59 23.43 -15.46 4.24
CA THR A 59 24.13 -15.22 5.49
C THR A 59 23.12 -14.98 6.60
N VAL A 60 23.29 -15.67 7.72
CA VAL A 60 22.50 -15.45 8.95
C VAL A 60 23.32 -14.59 9.89
N LYS A 61 22.76 -13.48 10.34
CA LYS A 61 23.42 -12.57 11.30
C LYS A 61 22.59 -12.37 12.56
N ASP A 62 23.26 -12.11 13.67
CA ASP A 62 22.65 -11.76 14.95
C ASP A 62 22.29 -10.27 15.06
N SER A 63 21.80 -9.84 16.22
CA SER A 63 21.48 -8.44 16.53
C SER A 63 22.67 -7.48 16.44
N ALA A 64 23.89 -7.97 16.60
CA ALA A 64 25.12 -7.17 16.49
C ALA A 64 25.65 -7.13 15.04
N GLY A 65 24.95 -7.77 14.10
CA GLY A 65 25.37 -7.88 12.69
C GLY A 65 26.48 -8.91 12.46
N ARG A 66 26.83 -9.73 13.47
CA ARG A 66 27.86 -10.77 13.33
C ARG A 66 27.28 -11.94 12.55
N SER A 67 28.04 -12.41 11.57
CA SER A 67 27.68 -13.61 10.80
C SER A 67 27.80 -14.86 11.67
N LEU A 68 26.70 -15.59 11.85
CA LEU A 68 26.63 -16.85 12.60
C LEU A 68 26.85 -18.07 11.71
N GLY A 69 26.59 -17.93 10.40
CA GLY A 69 26.77 -18.94 9.39
C GLY A 69 25.90 -18.70 8.17
N GLN A 70 25.62 -19.77 7.42
CA GLN A 70 24.89 -19.69 6.16
C GLN A 70 23.74 -20.70 6.12
N LEU A 71 22.64 -20.30 5.49
CA LEU A 71 21.56 -21.19 5.05
C LEU A 71 21.77 -21.53 3.56
N PRO A 72 21.70 -22.80 3.16
CA PRO A 72 21.64 -23.20 1.76
C PRO A 72 20.48 -22.51 1.02
N GLY A 73 20.70 -22.17 -0.24
CA GLY A 73 19.65 -21.66 -1.12
C GLY A 73 18.54 -22.68 -1.35
N MET A 74 17.35 -22.18 -1.69
CA MET A 74 16.13 -22.96 -1.95
C MET A 74 15.69 -23.84 -0.78
N SER A 75 16.18 -23.56 0.43
CA SER A 75 15.83 -24.26 1.66
C SER A 75 15.13 -23.30 2.63
N ALA A 76 14.07 -23.76 3.26
CA ALA A 76 13.32 -23.00 4.26
C ALA A 76 13.51 -23.62 5.65
N TYR A 77 13.74 -22.76 6.63
CA TYR A 77 14.02 -23.10 8.02
C TYR A 77 12.96 -22.46 8.90
N ALA A 78 12.53 -23.17 9.94
CA ALA A 78 11.50 -22.67 10.82
C ALA A 78 12.13 -21.87 11.97
N ALA A 79 11.90 -20.55 11.97
CA ALA A 79 12.23 -19.69 13.10
C ALA A 79 11.15 -19.81 14.17
N GLN A 80 11.54 -20.03 15.43
CA GLN A 80 10.62 -20.26 16.55
C GLN A 80 10.86 -19.25 17.66
N ALA A 81 9.78 -18.76 18.27
CA ALA A 81 9.89 -17.96 19.49
C ALA A 81 10.42 -18.84 20.63
N VAL A 82 11.47 -18.40 21.30
CA VAL A 82 12.03 -19.03 22.50
C VAL A 82 12.17 -18.00 23.61
N PRO A 83 12.22 -18.40 24.89
CA PRO A 83 12.44 -17.45 25.98
C PRO A 83 13.68 -16.58 25.72
N GLY A 84 13.50 -15.26 25.64
CA GLY A 84 14.58 -14.30 25.41
C GLY A 84 15.06 -14.15 23.96
N GLY A 85 14.42 -14.77 22.96
CA GLY A 85 14.88 -14.63 21.58
C GLY A 85 14.13 -15.45 20.51
N VAL A 86 14.88 -15.78 19.47
CA VAL A 86 14.48 -16.59 18.32
C VAL A 86 15.45 -17.76 18.23
N ALA A 87 14.93 -18.95 17.97
CA ALA A 87 15.73 -20.09 17.53
C ALA A 87 15.57 -20.25 16.01
N LEU A 88 16.67 -20.47 15.29
CA LEU A 88 16.70 -20.70 13.84
C LEU A 88 17.79 -21.71 13.51
N ASP A 89 17.42 -22.85 12.92
CA ASP A 89 18.33 -23.97 12.68
C ASP A 89 19.05 -24.37 13.99
N LYS A 90 20.38 -24.27 14.02
CA LYS A 90 21.22 -24.54 15.21
C LYS A 90 21.53 -23.31 16.06
N TRP A 91 21.05 -22.13 15.67
CA TRP A 91 21.38 -20.86 16.33
C TRP A 91 20.25 -20.36 17.22
N GLN A 92 20.62 -19.62 18.28
CA GLN A 92 19.71 -18.85 19.12
C GLN A 92 20.25 -17.43 19.29
N SER A 93 19.39 -16.42 19.12
CA SER A 93 19.75 -15.00 19.25
C SER A 93 18.53 -14.16 19.58
N SER A 94 18.71 -12.90 19.97
CA SER A 94 17.60 -11.97 20.23
C SER A 94 16.81 -11.61 18.97
N LEU A 95 17.46 -11.65 17.80
CA LEU A 95 16.85 -11.55 16.47
C LEU A 95 17.77 -12.19 15.43
N PHE A 96 17.25 -12.45 14.24
CA PHE A 96 18.06 -12.85 13.09
C PHE A 96 17.83 -11.96 11.88
N TRP A 97 18.93 -11.67 11.19
CA TRP A 97 18.92 -11.21 9.81
C TRP A 97 19.23 -12.36 8.88
N ILE A 98 18.50 -12.45 7.78
CA ILE A 98 18.70 -13.43 6.72
C ILE A 98 18.90 -12.64 5.43
N GLU A 99 20.13 -12.68 4.93
CA GLU A 99 20.58 -11.88 3.81
C GLU A 99 20.99 -12.79 2.64
N PRO A 100 20.22 -12.83 1.54
CA PRO A 100 20.59 -13.64 0.39
C PRO A 100 21.86 -13.09 -0.26
N THR A 101 22.71 -13.99 -0.74
CA THR A 101 23.88 -13.60 -1.55
C THR A 101 23.44 -13.15 -2.95
N GLY A 102 24.15 -12.17 -3.51
CA GLY A 102 23.85 -11.64 -4.84
C GLY A 102 22.47 -10.97 -4.90
N LYS A 103 21.75 -11.17 -6.01
CA LYS A 103 20.37 -10.69 -6.21
C LYS A 103 19.33 -11.76 -5.86
N GLY A 104 19.59 -12.57 -4.83
CA GLY A 104 18.66 -13.59 -4.37
C GLY A 104 17.43 -12.99 -3.70
N PHE A 105 16.41 -13.82 -3.52
CA PHE A 105 15.16 -13.49 -2.83
C PHE A 105 15.16 -14.12 -1.44
N VAL A 106 14.42 -13.52 -0.52
CA VAL A 106 14.11 -14.12 0.78
C VAL A 106 12.75 -14.79 0.78
N TYR A 107 12.64 -15.92 1.45
CA TYR A 107 11.39 -16.61 1.69
C TYR A 107 10.88 -16.24 3.08
N ILE A 108 9.60 -15.86 3.19
CA ILE A 108 8.94 -15.56 4.47
C ILE A 108 7.54 -16.17 4.45
N GLY A 109 7.27 -17.05 5.40
CA GLY A 109 6.01 -17.79 5.50
C GLY A 109 5.81 -18.73 4.30
N ASP A 110 5.12 -18.22 3.30
CA ASP A 110 4.70 -18.92 2.08
C ASP A 110 5.14 -18.22 0.78
N ARG A 111 5.83 -17.08 0.87
CA ARG A 111 6.09 -16.18 -0.26
C ARG A 111 7.55 -15.79 -0.38
N TRP A 112 7.93 -15.41 -1.60
CA TRP A 112 9.26 -14.91 -1.97
C TRP A 112 9.25 -13.39 -2.10
N PHE A 113 10.27 -12.73 -1.55
CA PHE A 113 10.40 -11.27 -1.51
C PHE A 113 11.82 -10.83 -1.87
N ARG A 114 11.97 -9.60 -2.34
CA ARG A 114 13.27 -8.95 -2.55
C ARG A 114 13.88 -8.50 -1.21
N GLY A 115 15.15 -8.13 -1.23
CA GLY A 115 15.85 -7.60 -0.07
C GLY A 115 16.23 -8.66 0.95
N ARG A 116 16.04 -8.37 2.24
CA ARG A 116 16.45 -9.24 3.36
C ARG A 116 15.31 -9.43 4.37
N THR A 117 15.45 -10.42 5.24
CA THR A 117 14.46 -10.70 6.30
C THR A 117 15.03 -10.40 7.67
N LEU A 118 14.26 -9.69 8.49
CA LEU A 118 14.44 -9.61 9.94
C LEU A 118 13.40 -10.52 10.61
N VAL A 119 13.84 -11.40 11.50
CA VAL A 119 12.94 -12.16 12.39
C VAL A 119 13.22 -11.71 13.82
N ILE A 120 12.19 -11.21 14.49
CA ILE A 120 12.30 -10.60 15.82
C ILE A 120 11.14 -11.04 16.71
N PRO A 121 11.36 -11.36 18.00
CA PRO A 121 10.29 -11.66 18.93
C PRO A 121 9.60 -10.36 19.38
N THR A 122 8.31 -10.48 19.67
CA THR A 122 7.46 -9.43 20.24
C THR A 122 6.61 -10.01 21.36
N GLU A 123 5.90 -9.17 22.11
CA GLU A 123 4.97 -9.62 23.15
C GLU A 123 3.90 -10.59 22.64
N LYS A 124 3.58 -10.54 21.34
CA LYS A 124 2.55 -11.38 20.71
C LYS A 124 3.12 -12.60 19.98
N GLY A 125 4.42 -12.86 20.06
CA GLY A 125 5.12 -13.90 19.28
C GLY A 125 6.11 -13.30 18.28
N LEU A 126 6.54 -14.07 17.28
CA LEU A 126 7.47 -13.59 16.25
C LEU A 126 6.80 -12.62 15.28
N THR A 127 7.59 -11.66 14.81
CA THR A 127 7.30 -10.86 13.62
C THR A 127 8.40 -11.08 12.59
N ALA A 128 8.02 -11.42 11.36
CA ALA A 128 8.94 -11.46 10.23
C ALA A 128 8.74 -10.21 9.37
N VAL A 129 9.81 -9.43 9.22
CA VAL A 129 9.81 -8.15 8.53
C VAL A 129 10.69 -8.24 7.29
N ASN A 130 10.12 -7.94 6.13
CA ASN A 130 10.88 -7.78 4.91
C ASN A 130 11.48 -6.37 4.85
N TRP A 131 12.80 -6.30 4.69
CA TRP A 131 13.55 -5.06 4.49
C TRP A 131 13.94 -4.97 3.02
N VAL A 132 13.35 -4.02 2.31
CA VAL A 132 13.39 -3.94 0.84
C VAL A 132 13.52 -2.49 0.39
N ASP A 133 14.14 -2.27 -0.75
CA ASP A 133 14.16 -0.96 -1.38
C ASP A 133 12.73 -0.53 -1.78
N LEU A 134 12.40 0.74 -1.61
CA LEU A 134 11.08 1.30 -1.90
C LEU A 134 10.63 1.03 -3.34
N GLU A 135 11.52 1.17 -4.32
CA GLU A 135 11.17 0.96 -5.72
C GLU A 135 10.96 -0.53 -6.00
N GLU A 136 11.79 -1.41 -5.42
CA GLU A 136 11.62 -2.85 -5.51
C GLU A 136 10.33 -3.36 -4.84
N TYR A 137 9.94 -2.77 -3.70
CA TYR A 137 8.66 -3.02 -3.05
C TYR A 137 7.48 -2.72 -4.00
N LEU A 138 7.57 -1.60 -4.74
CA LEU A 138 6.51 -1.18 -5.63
C LEU A 138 6.32 -2.14 -6.81
N TYR A 139 7.36 -2.81 -7.30
CA TYR A 139 7.20 -3.80 -8.37
C TYR A 139 6.15 -4.86 -8.05
N SER A 140 6.11 -5.29 -6.78
CA SER A 140 5.10 -6.22 -6.28
C SER A 140 3.76 -5.53 -6.04
N VAL A 141 3.74 -4.38 -5.37
CA VAL A 141 2.49 -3.69 -5.04
C VAL A 141 1.66 -3.39 -6.29
N ILE A 142 2.29 -2.91 -7.36
CA ILE A 142 1.55 -2.59 -8.59
C ILE A 142 0.90 -3.83 -9.19
N GLY A 143 1.59 -4.97 -9.23
CA GLY A 143 1.01 -6.23 -9.72
C GLY A 143 0.07 -6.91 -8.73
N GLY A 144 0.14 -6.55 -7.45
CA GLY A 144 -0.81 -6.97 -6.41
C GLY A 144 -2.14 -6.23 -6.50
N GLU A 145 -2.09 -4.95 -6.87
CA GLU A 145 -3.20 -3.99 -6.89
C GLU A 145 -3.89 -3.85 -8.25
N MET A 146 -3.12 -3.89 -9.34
CA MET A 146 -3.63 -3.77 -10.71
C MET A 146 -3.20 -4.97 -11.55
N ASN A 147 -3.98 -5.28 -12.58
CA ASN A 147 -3.54 -6.23 -13.60
C ASN A 147 -2.36 -5.62 -14.36
N SER A 148 -1.23 -6.33 -14.40
CA SER A 148 0.02 -5.88 -15.03
C SER A 148 -0.08 -5.63 -16.53
N SER A 149 -1.12 -6.10 -17.20
CA SER A 149 -1.38 -5.84 -18.63
C SER A 149 -2.17 -4.54 -18.89
N TRP A 150 -2.53 -3.81 -17.84
CA TRP A 150 -3.22 -2.52 -17.97
C TRP A 150 -2.31 -1.46 -18.61
N PRO A 151 -2.90 -0.39 -19.19
CA PRO A 151 -2.15 0.69 -19.82
C PRO A 151 -1.07 1.26 -18.89
N GLN A 152 0.10 1.54 -19.46
CA GLN A 152 1.25 2.06 -18.72
C GLN A 152 0.94 3.35 -17.96
N GLU A 153 0.09 4.23 -18.49
CA GLU A 153 -0.28 5.47 -17.80
C GLU A 153 -1.10 5.22 -16.52
N ALA A 154 -1.94 4.18 -16.49
CA ALA A 154 -2.65 3.78 -15.26
C ALA A 154 -1.68 3.15 -14.24
N LEU A 155 -0.77 2.27 -14.71
CA LEU A 155 0.24 1.66 -13.84
C LEU A 155 1.21 2.70 -13.25
N LYS A 156 1.62 3.72 -14.02
CA LYS A 156 2.44 4.84 -13.54
C LYS A 156 1.71 5.69 -12.50
N ALA A 157 0.42 5.97 -12.71
CA ALA A 157 -0.40 6.67 -11.72
C ALA A 157 -0.47 5.85 -10.41
N GLN A 158 -0.69 4.54 -10.51
CA GLN A 158 -0.67 3.64 -9.35
C GLN A 158 0.71 3.61 -8.68
N ALA A 159 1.82 3.60 -9.43
CA ALA A 159 3.16 3.62 -8.86
C ALA A 159 3.40 4.85 -8.00
N ILE A 160 3.01 6.03 -8.48
CA ILE A 160 3.15 7.29 -7.73
C ILE A 160 2.22 7.31 -6.51
N ALA A 161 0.95 6.93 -6.67
CA ALA A 161 0.00 6.88 -5.56
C ALA A 161 0.43 5.88 -4.48
N ALA A 162 0.95 4.71 -4.87
CA ALA A 162 1.45 3.68 -3.98
C ALA A 162 2.72 4.12 -3.24
N ARG A 163 3.70 4.71 -3.96
CA ARG A 163 4.93 5.25 -3.37
C ARG A 163 4.63 6.32 -2.32
N THR A 164 3.73 7.22 -2.66
CA THR A 164 3.29 8.31 -1.79
C THR A 164 2.60 7.76 -0.54
N TYR A 165 1.72 6.77 -0.69
CA TYR A 165 1.01 6.13 0.41
C TYR A 165 1.97 5.39 1.37
N ALA A 166 2.90 4.60 0.83
CA ALA A 166 3.87 3.87 1.62
C ALA A 166 4.73 4.81 2.48
N LEU A 167 5.16 5.95 1.92
CA LEU A 167 5.91 6.97 2.67
C LEU A 167 5.05 7.71 3.69
N TYR A 168 3.79 8.00 3.37
CA TYR A 168 2.84 8.59 4.31
C TYR A 168 2.64 7.68 5.54
N GLU A 169 2.40 6.39 5.33
CA GLU A 169 2.23 5.43 6.42
C GLU A 169 3.53 5.20 7.19
N ARG A 170 4.69 5.18 6.52
CA ARG A 170 5.99 5.12 7.19
C ARG A 170 6.21 6.29 8.15
N GLU A 171 5.92 7.52 7.73
CA GLU A 171 6.04 8.69 8.61
C GLU A 171 5.07 8.60 9.81
N LYS A 172 3.84 8.14 9.57
CA LYS A 172 2.86 7.88 10.63
C LYS A 172 3.31 6.79 11.61
N GLN A 173 4.10 5.82 11.14
CA GLN A 173 4.71 4.76 11.95
C GLN A 173 6.15 5.07 12.39
N ARG A 174 6.64 6.32 12.32
CA ARG A 174 8.05 6.63 12.63
C ARG A 174 8.54 6.20 14.02
N ASN A 175 7.62 6.09 14.98
CA ASN A 175 7.91 5.64 16.34
C ASN A 175 7.80 4.11 16.52
N ASN A 176 7.40 3.37 15.48
CA ASN A 176 7.39 1.91 15.50
C ASN A 176 8.82 1.41 15.22
N PRO A 177 9.47 0.73 16.19
CA PRO A 177 10.85 0.30 16.02
C PRO A 177 10.99 -0.92 15.09
N ILE A 178 9.89 -1.62 14.78
CA ILE A 178 9.91 -2.92 14.10
C ILE A 178 9.65 -2.78 12.60
N PHE A 179 8.57 -2.10 12.22
CA PHE A 179 8.12 -2.02 10.83
C PHE A 179 7.43 -0.69 10.51
N ASP A 180 7.37 -0.35 9.22
CA ASP A 180 6.74 0.86 8.68
C ASP A 180 5.31 0.59 8.16
N LEU A 181 5.08 -0.60 7.59
CA LEU A 181 3.79 -1.02 7.02
C LEU A 181 3.58 -2.54 7.12
N GLY A 182 2.35 -3.00 6.88
CA GLY A 182 2.03 -4.42 6.66
C GLY A 182 1.77 -4.72 5.17
N ASP A 183 1.37 -5.95 4.86
CA ASP A 183 1.27 -6.47 3.49
C ASP A 183 -0.16 -6.72 2.97
N SER A 184 -1.17 -6.41 3.78
CA SER A 184 -2.57 -6.79 3.54
C SER A 184 -3.52 -5.59 3.34
N PRO A 185 -4.55 -5.70 2.47
CA PRO A 185 -5.41 -4.59 2.06
C PRO A 185 -6.46 -4.14 3.08
N ASP A 186 -6.60 -4.85 4.19
CA ASP A 186 -7.48 -4.44 5.30
C ASP A 186 -7.01 -3.12 5.93
N ARG A 187 -5.70 -2.84 5.84
CA ARG A 187 -5.11 -1.61 6.37
C ARG A 187 -4.01 -1.01 5.49
N TRP A 188 -3.37 -1.79 4.63
CA TRP A 188 -2.24 -1.38 3.79
C TRP A 188 -2.50 -1.69 2.31
N GLN A 189 -1.41 -1.87 1.55
CA GLN A 189 -1.42 -2.19 0.14
C GLN A 189 -1.18 -3.69 -0.04
N ILE A 190 -1.63 -4.25 -1.16
CA ILE A 190 -1.45 -5.65 -1.50
C ILE A 190 0.02 -5.91 -1.88
N TYR A 191 0.81 -6.41 -0.92
CA TYR A 191 2.22 -6.78 -1.14
C TYR A 191 2.38 -8.31 -1.19
N LYS A 192 2.40 -8.87 -2.40
CA LYS A 192 2.42 -10.33 -2.65
C LYS A 192 3.83 -10.91 -2.83
N GLY A 193 4.85 -10.05 -2.79
CA GLY A 193 6.22 -10.41 -3.16
C GLY A 193 6.39 -10.65 -4.66
N VAL A 194 7.45 -11.36 -5.02
CA VAL A 194 7.94 -11.43 -6.41
C VAL A 194 6.98 -12.14 -7.37
N SER A 195 6.01 -12.90 -6.85
CA SER A 195 5.00 -13.63 -7.64
C SER A 195 4.05 -12.69 -8.40
N SER A 196 3.92 -11.46 -7.94
CA SER A 196 3.07 -10.42 -8.55
C SER A 196 3.84 -9.51 -9.52
N GLU A 197 5.15 -9.64 -9.59
CA GLU A 197 5.99 -8.77 -10.40
C GLU A 197 5.92 -9.10 -11.89
N SER A 198 6.13 -8.10 -12.74
CA SER A 198 6.20 -8.28 -14.19
C SER A 198 7.04 -7.18 -14.83
N ARG A 199 7.45 -7.37 -16.09
CA ARG A 199 8.15 -6.33 -16.85
C ARG A 199 7.37 -5.01 -16.94
N ASN A 200 6.03 -5.09 -16.98
CA ASN A 200 5.18 -3.91 -17.05
C ASN A 200 5.11 -3.16 -15.71
N THR A 201 5.16 -3.87 -14.58
CA THR A 201 5.20 -3.22 -13.27
C THR A 201 6.57 -2.59 -13.03
N TYR A 202 7.66 -3.24 -13.48
CA TYR A 202 9.00 -2.65 -13.48
C TYR A 202 9.02 -1.33 -14.27
N ALA A 203 8.58 -1.37 -15.53
CA ALA A 203 8.56 -0.18 -16.40
C ALA A 203 7.79 0.99 -15.76
N ALA A 204 6.61 0.73 -15.19
CA ALA A 204 5.81 1.78 -14.56
C ALA A 204 6.51 2.43 -13.35
N VAL A 205 7.15 1.60 -12.52
CA VAL A 205 7.91 2.07 -11.34
C VAL A 205 9.16 2.82 -11.78
N ASP A 206 9.97 2.25 -12.68
CA ASP A 206 11.22 2.83 -13.17
C ASP A 206 11.01 4.19 -13.85
N HIS A 207 9.96 4.33 -14.66
CA HIS A 207 9.61 5.60 -15.31
C HIS A 207 9.06 6.66 -14.34
N THR A 208 8.75 6.27 -13.09
CA THR A 208 8.23 7.15 -12.05
C THR A 208 9.10 7.20 -10.79
N VAL A 209 10.35 6.74 -10.89
CA VAL A 209 11.28 6.61 -9.75
C VAL A 209 11.31 7.89 -8.92
N GLY A 210 11.16 7.73 -7.60
CA GLY A 210 11.22 8.82 -6.65
C GLY A 210 10.15 9.91 -6.81
N LYS A 211 9.11 9.76 -7.64
CA LYS A 211 8.04 10.76 -7.75
C LYS A 211 6.92 10.46 -6.76
N VAL A 212 6.53 11.49 -6.00
CA VAL A 212 5.47 11.44 -4.98
C VAL A 212 4.51 12.63 -5.11
N LEU A 213 3.31 12.51 -4.55
CA LEU A 213 2.33 13.59 -4.49
C LEU A 213 2.46 14.36 -3.18
N THR A 214 2.48 15.68 -3.27
CA THR A 214 2.52 16.57 -2.11
C THR A 214 1.46 17.65 -2.17
N TYR A 215 1.04 18.11 -1.00
CA TYR A 215 0.18 19.29 -0.83
C TYR A 215 0.81 20.16 0.24
N ASN A 216 1.04 21.44 -0.06
CA ASN A 216 1.80 22.36 0.79
C ASN A 216 3.15 21.76 1.25
N ASN A 217 3.90 21.19 0.29
CA ASN A 217 5.21 20.54 0.49
C ASN A 217 5.23 19.37 1.48
N LYS A 218 4.08 18.77 1.79
CA LYS A 218 3.96 17.56 2.62
C LYS A 218 3.43 16.40 1.80
N ILE A 219 3.98 15.21 2.00
CA ILE A 219 3.47 13.97 1.40
C ILE A 219 2.02 13.78 1.82
N ILE A 220 1.13 13.57 0.85
CA ILE A 220 -0.30 13.42 1.10
C ILE A 220 -0.67 11.99 1.46
N LEU A 221 -1.85 11.82 2.05
CA LEU A 221 -2.53 10.52 2.09
C LEU A 221 -3.13 10.21 0.71
N SER A 222 -2.41 9.44 -0.11
CA SER A 222 -2.79 9.09 -1.49
C SER A 222 -3.50 7.73 -1.58
N VAL A 223 -4.63 7.59 -0.89
CA VAL A 223 -5.43 6.36 -0.96
C VAL A 223 -6.02 6.13 -2.35
N PHE A 224 -6.28 4.86 -2.66
CA PHE A 224 -6.84 4.40 -3.93
C PHE A 224 -7.71 3.17 -3.67
N HIS A 225 -8.59 2.86 -4.62
CA HIS A 225 -9.54 1.76 -4.50
C HIS A 225 -9.95 1.22 -5.87
N ALA A 226 -10.57 0.04 -5.93
CA ALA A 226 -10.87 -0.61 -7.20
C ALA A 226 -11.82 0.21 -8.10
N CYS A 227 -12.96 0.64 -7.56
CA CYS A 227 -13.89 1.52 -8.28
C CYS A 227 -14.90 2.24 -7.37
N SER A 228 -15.36 3.42 -7.79
CA SER A 228 -16.18 4.32 -6.97
C SER A 228 -17.69 4.15 -7.12
N GLY A 229 -18.17 3.50 -8.18
CA GLY A 229 -19.58 3.46 -8.55
C GLY A 229 -20.06 4.76 -9.19
N GLY A 230 -19.24 5.37 -10.05
CA GLY A 230 -19.55 6.56 -10.86
C GLY A 230 -19.04 7.89 -10.30
N HIS A 231 -18.68 7.96 -9.02
CA HIS A 231 -18.14 9.18 -8.39
C HIS A 231 -17.38 8.83 -7.13
N THR A 232 -16.20 9.39 -6.90
CA THR A 232 -15.46 9.25 -5.63
C THR A 232 -16.17 10.01 -4.50
N GLU A 233 -15.74 9.82 -3.25
CA GLU A 233 -16.30 10.48 -2.07
C GLU A 233 -15.37 11.58 -1.55
N ASN A 234 -15.94 12.52 -0.79
CA ASN A 234 -15.13 13.39 0.05
C ASN A 234 -14.65 12.59 1.26
N VAL A 235 -13.43 12.86 1.74
CA VAL A 235 -12.91 12.14 2.90
C VAL A 235 -13.76 12.33 4.15
N GLU A 236 -14.38 13.49 4.37
CA GLU A 236 -15.24 13.72 5.54
C GLU A 236 -16.53 12.90 5.55
N ASP A 237 -16.96 12.44 4.37
CA ASP A 237 -18.16 11.61 4.25
C ASP A 237 -17.88 10.13 4.56
N VAL A 238 -16.61 9.73 4.66
CA VAL A 238 -16.17 8.35 4.91
C VAL A 238 -15.32 8.21 6.17
N TRP A 239 -14.29 9.05 6.36
CA TRP A 239 -13.30 8.98 7.44
C TRP A 239 -13.22 10.24 8.33
N GLY A 240 -14.14 11.19 8.17
CA GLY A 240 -14.33 12.30 9.12
C GLY A 240 -13.60 13.60 8.78
N ASN A 241 -12.29 13.72 9.06
CA ASN A 241 -11.62 15.02 8.88
C ASN A 241 -11.40 15.39 7.40
N THR A 242 -11.75 16.62 7.05
CA THR A 242 -11.57 17.15 5.69
C THR A 242 -10.08 17.20 5.30
N LEU A 243 -9.78 16.71 4.09
CA LEU A 243 -8.47 16.86 3.44
C LEU A 243 -8.66 17.57 2.09
N PRO A 244 -7.97 18.70 1.85
CA PRO A 244 -8.18 19.50 0.62
C PRO A 244 -7.92 18.76 -0.68
N TYR A 245 -7.06 17.73 -0.65
CA TYR A 245 -6.68 16.94 -1.82
C TYR A 245 -7.51 15.66 -2.01
N LEU A 246 -8.31 15.23 -1.03
CA LEU A 246 -9.23 14.08 -1.15
C LEU A 246 -10.67 14.59 -1.24
N ARG A 247 -11.01 15.14 -2.41
CA ARG A 247 -12.35 15.64 -2.74
C ARG A 247 -13.01 14.70 -3.73
N ALA A 248 -14.34 14.63 -3.64
CA ALA A 248 -15.15 13.87 -4.56
C ALA A 248 -15.01 14.40 -5.99
N VAL A 249 -14.87 13.50 -6.96
CA VAL A 249 -14.81 13.77 -8.39
C VAL A 249 -15.59 12.71 -9.18
N GLN A 250 -16.06 13.09 -10.36
CA GLN A 250 -16.62 12.13 -11.31
C GLN A 250 -15.62 11.01 -11.57
N ASP A 251 -16.08 9.76 -11.52
CA ASP A 251 -15.26 8.61 -11.85
C ASP A 251 -15.52 8.14 -13.30
N PHE A 252 -14.68 7.24 -13.80
CA PHE A 252 -14.74 6.70 -15.16
C PHE A 252 -14.90 5.18 -15.15
N ASP A 253 -15.70 4.65 -14.23
CA ASP A 253 -15.88 3.21 -13.95
C ASP A 253 -17.29 2.69 -14.29
N GLN A 254 -18.13 3.48 -14.97
CA GLN A 254 -19.56 3.19 -15.14
C GLN A 254 -19.85 1.89 -15.88
N ASN A 255 -18.95 1.44 -16.76
CA ASN A 255 -19.12 0.24 -17.60
C ASN A 255 -18.32 -0.96 -17.08
N VAL A 256 -17.91 -0.95 -15.81
CA VAL A 256 -17.12 -2.03 -15.21
C VAL A 256 -18.04 -2.97 -14.44
N LYS A 257 -18.17 -4.21 -14.92
CA LYS A 257 -19.08 -5.21 -14.34
C LYS A 257 -18.73 -5.53 -12.89
N GLU A 258 -17.43 -5.58 -12.57
CA GLU A 258 -16.87 -5.90 -11.26
C GLU A 258 -17.31 -4.90 -10.17
N CYS A 259 -17.69 -3.69 -10.59
CA CYS A 259 -18.15 -2.60 -9.74
C CYS A 259 -19.65 -2.71 -9.43
N ASN A 260 -20.38 -3.60 -10.08
CA ASN A 260 -21.77 -3.89 -9.75
C ASN A 260 -21.81 -5.13 -8.86
N TRP A 261 -22.63 -5.11 -7.81
CA TRP A 261 -22.76 -6.25 -6.92
C TRP A 261 -24.15 -6.34 -6.29
N VAL A 262 -24.54 -7.57 -5.96
CA VAL A 262 -25.75 -7.89 -5.22
C VAL A 262 -25.37 -8.89 -4.14
N LYS A 263 -25.87 -8.67 -2.92
CA LYS A 263 -25.81 -9.65 -1.83
C LYS A 263 -27.18 -9.81 -1.19
N THR A 264 -27.56 -11.05 -0.96
CA THR A 264 -28.80 -11.39 -0.26
C THR A 264 -28.44 -11.93 1.12
N PHE A 265 -29.18 -11.50 2.14
CA PHE A 265 -29.03 -11.98 3.51
C PHE A 265 -30.40 -12.30 4.09
N SER A 266 -30.50 -13.45 4.75
CA SER A 266 -31.61 -13.71 5.66
C SER A 266 -31.52 -12.82 6.91
N PRO A 267 -32.66 -12.56 7.59
CA PRO A 267 -32.64 -11.89 8.89
C PRO A 267 -31.66 -12.51 9.90
N GLY A 268 -31.59 -13.84 9.96
CA GLY A 268 -30.71 -14.57 10.87
C GLY A 268 -29.21 -14.38 10.56
N GLU A 269 -28.83 -14.29 9.28
CA GLU A 269 -27.45 -14.01 8.89
C GLU A 269 -27.00 -12.60 9.27
N ILE A 270 -27.90 -11.62 9.23
CA ILE A 270 -27.58 -10.27 9.70
C ILE A 270 -27.48 -10.28 11.23
N SER A 271 -28.39 -10.94 11.93
CA SER A 271 -28.35 -11.06 13.40
C SER A 271 -27.06 -11.73 13.91
N SER A 272 -26.49 -12.69 13.18
CA SER A 272 -25.22 -13.34 13.57
C SER A 272 -24.00 -12.45 13.37
N ARG A 273 -24.09 -11.45 12.48
CA ARG A 273 -23.01 -10.49 12.18
C ARG A 273 -23.16 -9.18 12.95
N ILE A 274 -24.39 -8.83 13.34
CA ILE A 274 -24.75 -7.60 14.05
C ILE A 274 -25.60 -8.00 15.26
N SER A 275 -24.93 -8.28 16.37
CA SER A 275 -25.54 -8.81 17.59
C SER A 275 -26.30 -7.74 18.39
N GLY A 276 -27.15 -8.17 19.32
CA GLY A 276 -27.74 -7.30 20.36
C GLY A 276 -29.04 -6.58 19.98
N ILE A 277 -29.67 -6.92 18.84
CA ILE A 277 -30.98 -6.36 18.43
C ILE A 277 -32.02 -7.43 18.09
N GLY A 278 -31.72 -8.71 18.33
CA GLY A 278 -32.60 -9.84 18.01
C GLY A 278 -32.73 -10.10 16.50
N ASN A 279 -33.79 -10.82 16.10
CA ASN A 279 -34.06 -11.12 14.70
C ASN A 279 -34.34 -9.83 13.90
N ILE A 280 -33.70 -9.66 12.75
CA ILE A 280 -33.80 -8.42 11.97
C ILE A 280 -35.17 -8.30 11.29
N LYS A 281 -35.82 -7.16 11.49
CA LYS A 281 -37.11 -6.83 10.90
C LYS A 281 -36.97 -5.83 9.77
N ASP A 282 -36.06 -4.86 9.86
CA ASP A 282 -35.88 -3.86 8.83
C ASP A 282 -34.47 -3.25 8.77
N MET A 283 -34.13 -2.66 7.62
CA MET A 283 -32.88 -1.97 7.35
C MET A 283 -33.18 -0.73 6.52
N ILE A 284 -32.93 0.45 7.10
CA ILE A 284 -33.34 1.74 6.56
C ILE A 284 -32.10 2.62 6.42
N ALA A 285 -31.76 3.03 5.20
CA ALA A 285 -30.72 4.02 4.98
C ALA A 285 -31.25 5.40 5.37
N GLU A 286 -30.68 5.98 6.43
CA GLU A 286 -31.19 7.22 7.02
C GLU A 286 -30.48 8.46 6.45
N SER A 287 -29.20 8.34 6.12
CA SER A 287 -28.42 9.45 5.56
C SER A 287 -27.44 8.99 4.49
N PHE A 288 -27.14 9.89 3.57
CA PHE A 288 -26.28 9.65 2.42
C PHE A 288 -25.20 10.72 2.29
N SER A 289 -24.08 10.37 1.68
CA SER A 289 -23.13 11.36 1.17
C SER A 289 -23.77 12.14 0.02
N PRO A 290 -23.20 13.30 -0.38
CA PRO A 290 -23.66 14.03 -1.57
C PRO A 290 -23.68 13.18 -2.84
N PHE A 291 -22.92 12.06 -2.86
CA PHE A 291 -22.79 11.16 -4.00
C PHE A 291 -23.49 9.80 -3.78
N ARG A 292 -24.46 9.74 -2.85
CA ARG A 292 -25.37 8.62 -2.61
C ARG A 292 -24.76 7.37 -1.98
N SER A 293 -23.60 7.47 -1.35
CA SER A 293 -23.12 6.41 -0.47
C SER A 293 -23.85 6.47 0.87
N VAL A 294 -24.25 5.32 1.43
CA VAL A 294 -24.93 5.24 2.72
C VAL A 294 -23.97 5.68 3.82
N LYS A 295 -24.31 6.76 4.53
CA LYS A 295 -23.54 7.25 5.70
C LYS A 295 -24.03 6.59 6.97
N THR A 296 -25.34 6.50 7.16
CA THR A 296 -25.92 5.79 8.31
C THR A 296 -27.03 4.85 7.87
N LEU A 297 -27.06 3.68 8.50
CA LEU A 297 -28.10 2.67 8.32
C LEU A 297 -28.70 2.31 9.68
N LYS A 298 -30.01 2.50 9.81
CA LYS A 298 -30.79 2.02 10.93
C LYS A 298 -31.23 0.59 10.69
N ILE A 299 -30.87 -0.28 11.63
CA ILE A 299 -31.23 -1.70 11.62
C ILE A 299 -32.20 -1.93 12.77
N VAL A 300 -33.42 -2.32 12.43
CA VAL A 300 -34.51 -2.57 13.35
C VAL A 300 -34.61 -4.08 13.56
N GLY A 301 -34.49 -4.53 14.79
CA GLY A 301 -34.67 -5.93 15.16
C GLY A 301 -35.77 -6.13 16.21
N ALA A 302 -36.04 -7.38 16.55
CA ALA A 302 -37.09 -7.74 17.50
C ALA A 302 -36.84 -7.23 18.93
N GLN A 303 -35.59 -7.00 19.31
CA GLN A 303 -35.18 -6.63 20.67
C GLN A 303 -34.64 -5.20 20.77
N GLY A 304 -34.63 -4.44 19.67
CA GLY A 304 -34.11 -3.08 19.68
C GLY A 304 -33.74 -2.56 18.29
N THR A 305 -33.04 -1.44 18.27
CA THR A 305 -32.55 -0.79 17.05
C THR A 305 -31.08 -0.43 17.23
N LYS A 306 -30.30 -0.54 16.16
CA LYS A 306 -28.95 0.03 16.06
C LYS A 306 -28.87 0.95 14.86
N VAL A 307 -28.21 2.09 15.02
CA VAL A 307 -27.79 2.95 13.91
C VAL A 307 -26.30 2.75 13.74
N LEU A 308 -25.90 2.26 12.56
CA LEU A 308 -24.51 2.01 12.22
C LEU A 308 -24.06 2.96 11.12
N GLN A 309 -22.79 3.34 11.14
CA GLN A 309 -22.13 4.01 10.03
C GLN A 309 -22.03 3.05 8.83
N GLY A 310 -22.02 3.60 7.62
CA GLY A 310 -21.93 2.82 6.38
C GLY A 310 -20.74 1.86 6.37
N GLU A 311 -19.56 2.30 6.82
CA GLU A 311 -18.36 1.46 6.88
C GLU A 311 -18.48 0.33 7.93
N GLU A 312 -19.20 0.54 9.02
CA GLU A 312 -19.48 -0.52 10.00
C GLU A 312 -20.37 -1.59 9.39
N VAL A 313 -21.39 -1.19 8.63
CA VAL A 313 -22.27 -2.12 7.89
C VAL A 313 -21.47 -2.86 6.81
N ARG A 314 -20.68 -2.14 6.02
CA ARG A 314 -19.82 -2.71 4.97
C ARG A 314 -18.88 -3.76 5.55
N THR A 315 -18.28 -3.48 6.70
CA THR A 315 -17.38 -4.41 7.39
C THR A 315 -18.15 -5.63 7.93
N ALA A 316 -19.21 -5.42 8.70
CA ALA A 316 -19.99 -6.49 9.32
C ALA A 316 -20.59 -7.46 8.28
N LEU A 317 -21.11 -6.93 7.18
CA LEU A 317 -21.75 -7.71 6.12
C LEU A 317 -20.78 -8.10 4.98
N LYS A 318 -19.51 -7.70 5.09
CA LYS A 318 -18.47 -7.90 4.06
C LYS A 318 -18.90 -7.37 2.69
N LEU A 319 -19.53 -6.19 2.63
CA LEU A 319 -19.96 -5.56 1.37
C LEU A 319 -18.74 -5.00 0.61
N LYS A 320 -18.88 -4.82 -0.71
CA LYS A 320 -17.80 -4.27 -1.53
C LYS A 320 -17.62 -2.77 -1.31
N SER A 321 -18.70 -2.03 -1.07
CA SER A 321 -18.72 -0.57 -0.88
C SER A 321 -19.88 -0.15 0.03
N THR A 322 -19.96 1.14 0.35
CA THR A 322 -21.09 1.78 1.06
C THR A 322 -22.14 2.36 0.13
N ARG A 323 -21.94 2.31 -1.20
CA ARG A 323 -22.91 2.78 -2.19
C ARG A 323 -23.86 1.66 -2.57
N PHE A 324 -24.93 1.50 -1.81
CA PHE A 324 -25.93 0.46 -2.03
C PHE A 324 -27.34 0.93 -1.66
N SER A 325 -28.33 0.24 -2.22
CA SER A 325 -29.72 0.29 -1.81
C SER A 325 -30.09 -0.99 -1.07
N VAL A 326 -31.10 -0.90 -0.20
CA VAL A 326 -31.67 -2.04 0.51
C VAL A 326 -33.09 -2.27 0.03
N SER A 327 -33.43 -3.52 -0.27
CA SER A 327 -34.80 -3.97 -0.51
C SER A 327 -35.04 -5.33 0.15
N LYS A 328 -36.28 -5.83 0.09
CA LYS A 328 -36.62 -7.18 0.55
C LYS A 328 -37.20 -8.00 -0.60
N ASP A 329 -36.91 -9.29 -0.60
CA ASP A 329 -37.60 -10.25 -1.48
C ASP A 329 -38.93 -10.73 -0.86
N ALA A 330 -39.67 -11.56 -1.61
CA ALA A 330 -40.96 -12.11 -1.17
C ALA A 330 -40.85 -13.01 0.08
N ASN A 331 -39.66 -13.53 0.38
CA ASN A 331 -39.39 -14.37 1.55
C ASN A 331 -38.91 -13.55 2.76
N GLY A 332 -38.84 -12.23 2.62
CA GLY A 332 -38.35 -11.33 3.67
C GLY A 332 -36.83 -11.29 3.81
N ASN A 333 -36.07 -11.84 2.87
CA ASN A 333 -34.62 -11.67 2.84
C ASN A 333 -34.26 -10.26 2.37
N PHE A 334 -33.18 -9.71 2.91
CA PHE A 334 -32.66 -8.41 2.52
C PHE A 334 -31.77 -8.55 1.28
N ILE A 335 -32.10 -7.81 0.23
CA ILE A 335 -31.29 -7.66 -0.97
C ILE A 335 -30.56 -6.33 -0.88
N LEU A 336 -29.23 -6.38 -0.86
CA LEU A 336 -28.35 -5.22 -0.94
C LEU A 336 -27.74 -5.18 -2.34
N GLN A 337 -28.14 -4.19 -3.13
CA GLN A 337 -27.61 -3.95 -4.47
C GLN A 337 -26.76 -2.70 -4.45
N GLY A 338 -25.52 -2.79 -4.92
CA GLY A 338 -24.58 -1.68 -4.84
C GLY A 338 -23.64 -1.54 -6.02
N LEU A 339 -22.96 -0.40 -6.00
CA LEU A 339 -22.00 0.07 -6.98
C LEU A 339 -20.65 0.34 -6.31
N GLY A 340 -19.57 0.20 -7.06
CA GLY A 340 -18.20 0.40 -6.59
C GLY A 340 -17.65 -0.79 -5.78
N PHE A 341 -16.35 -0.74 -5.55
CA PHE A 341 -15.59 -1.68 -4.76
C PHE A 341 -14.42 -0.95 -4.10
N GLY A 342 -14.49 -0.84 -2.77
CA GLY A 342 -13.52 -0.11 -1.95
C GLY A 342 -14.18 1.04 -1.21
N HIS A 343 -13.34 1.87 -0.59
CA HIS A 343 -13.79 2.99 0.25
C HIS A 343 -14.19 4.24 -0.55
N GLY A 344 -14.01 4.28 -1.88
CA GLY A 344 -14.45 5.39 -2.72
C GLY A 344 -13.61 6.67 -2.63
N LEU A 345 -12.47 6.64 -1.92
CA LEU A 345 -11.62 7.82 -1.70
C LEU A 345 -10.41 7.82 -2.63
N GLY A 346 -9.99 9.01 -3.06
CA GLY A 346 -8.82 9.20 -3.91
C GLY A 346 -8.97 8.53 -5.26
N MET A 347 -7.92 7.86 -5.73
CA MET A 347 -7.87 7.34 -7.10
C MET A 347 -8.67 6.03 -7.26
N SER A 348 -9.55 6.00 -8.26
CA SER A 348 -10.21 4.77 -8.74
C SER A 348 -9.28 4.04 -9.72
N GLN A 349 -8.98 2.78 -9.47
CA GLN A 349 -8.07 1.98 -10.31
C GLN A 349 -8.69 1.73 -11.70
N TRP A 350 -9.95 1.33 -11.75
CA TRP A 350 -10.67 1.17 -13.02
C TRP A 350 -10.93 2.50 -13.74
N GLY A 351 -11.16 3.57 -12.99
CA GLY A 351 -11.27 4.90 -13.57
C GLY A 351 -9.95 5.37 -14.21
N ALA A 352 -8.82 5.12 -13.54
CA ALA A 352 -7.48 5.35 -14.09
C ALA A 352 -7.23 4.49 -15.35
N TYR A 353 -7.63 3.21 -15.34
CA TYR A 353 -7.57 2.35 -16.53
C TYR A 353 -8.35 2.95 -17.71
N ASN A 354 -9.62 3.34 -17.50
CA ASN A 354 -10.47 3.86 -18.58
C ASN A 354 -10.01 5.24 -19.08
N LEU A 355 -9.47 6.08 -18.20
CA LEU A 355 -8.82 7.33 -18.61
C LEU A 355 -7.58 7.05 -19.47
N ALA A 356 -6.73 6.13 -19.06
CA ALA A 356 -5.54 5.75 -19.82
C ALA A 356 -5.89 5.15 -21.19
N GLN A 357 -6.96 4.34 -21.28
CA GLN A 357 -7.49 3.84 -22.57
C GLN A 357 -7.94 4.98 -23.51
N ARG A 358 -8.30 6.15 -22.96
CA ARG A 358 -8.65 7.36 -23.73
C ARG A 358 -7.44 8.26 -24.02
N GLY A 359 -6.22 7.79 -23.76
CA GLY A 359 -4.99 8.55 -24.01
C GLY A 359 -4.64 9.58 -22.93
N VAL A 360 -5.33 9.57 -21.79
CA VAL A 360 -5.03 10.46 -20.66
C VAL A 360 -3.77 9.96 -19.95
N ASN A 361 -2.80 10.85 -19.74
CA ASN A 361 -1.52 10.49 -19.14
C ASN A 361 -1.59 10.44 -17.60
N TYR A 362 -0.58 9.82 -16.97
CA TYR A 362 -0.56 9.61 -15.52
C TYR A 362 -0.64 10.91 -14.69
N LEU A 363 -0.08 12.02 -15.19
CA LEU A 363 -0.14 13.31 -14.50
C LEU A 363 -1.57 13.85 -14.46
N GLN A 364 -2.29 13.74 -15.58
CA GLN A 364 -3.69 14.14 -15.68
C GLN A 364 -4.60 13.23 -14.84
N ILE A 365 -4.34 11.90 -14.85
CA ILE A 365 -5.05 10.95 -13.99
C ILE A 365 -4.89 11.34 -12.50
N LEU A 366 -3.65 11.55 -12.05
CA LEU A 366 -3.37 11.90 -10.65
C LEU A 366 -3.98 13.26 -10.28
N GLY A 367 -3.85 14.27 -11.15
CA GLY A 367 -4.44 15.60 -10.92
C GLY A 367 -5.97 15.61 -10.95
N HIS A 368 -6.59 14.63 -11.62
CA HIS A 368 -8.04 14.43 -11.57
C HIS A 368 -8.48 13.95 -10.18
N TYR A 369 -7.87 12.89 -9.66
CA TYR A 369 -8.28 12.25 -8.39
C TYR A 369 -7.75 12.92 -7.12
N TYR A 370 -6.60 13.61 -7.19
CA TYR A 370 -5.99 14.29 -6.05
C TYR A 370 -5.92 15.79 -6.31
N LYS A 371 -6.71 16.59 -5.58
CA LYS A 371 -6.90 18.02 -5.88
C LYS A 371 -5.78 18.90 -5.35
N GLY A 372 -5.29 19.82 -6.19
CA GLY A 372 -4.30 20.83 -5.79
C GLY A 372 -2.94 20.26 -5.40
N VAL A 373 -2.63 19.03 -5.79
CA VAL A 373 -1.37 18.37 -5.43
C VAL A 373 -0.29 18.70 -6.45
N ALA A 374 0.96 18.69 -5.98
CA ALA A 374 2.15 18.78 -6.81
C ALA A 374 2.82 17.41 -6.91
N LEU A 375 3.45 17.15 -8.06
CA LEU A 375 4.35 16.02 -8.22
C LEU A 375 5.77 16.47 -7.85
N THR A 376 6.37 15.85 -6.85
CA THR A 376 7.69 16.23 -6.34
C THR A 376 8.61 15.02 -6.25
N PRO A 377 9.92 15.18 -6.48
CA PRO A 377 10.88 14.12 -6.17
C PRO A 377 10.96 13.89 -4.66
N ILE A 378 11.21 12.66 -4.24
CA ILE A 378 11.55 12.33 -2.85
C ILE A 378 12.85 13.07 -2.52
N GLN A 379 12.84 13.80 -1.42
CA GLN A 379 14.06 14.27 -0.80
C GLN A 379 14.55 13.14 0.11
N ALA A 380 15.54 12.37 -0.37
CA ALA A 380 16.29 11.50 0.52
C ALA A 380 17.05 12.41 1.49
N LYS A 381 16.70 12.32 2.79
CA LYS A 381 17.48 12.94 3.86
C LYS A 381 18.42 11.92 4.48
#